data_AF-A0A9N8DWH1-F1
#
_entry.id   AF-A0A9N8DWH1-F1
#
_cell.length_a   1.000
_cell.length_b   1.000
_cell.length_c   1.000
_cell.angle_alpha   90.00
_cell.angle_beta   90.00
_cell.angle_gamma   90.00
#
_symmetry.space_group_name_H-M   'P 1'
#
loop_
_entity.id
_entity.type
_entity.pdbx_description
1 polymer ?
#
loop_
_entity_poly.entity_id
_entity_poly.type
_entity_poly.pdbx_seq_one_letter_code
_entity_poly.pdbx_strand_id
1 'polypeptide(L)'
;MKLDYTEEGHVKIDMRDYVEEILAEAPDDMSGESATPAAAHLFQVNNVDPVKLHESLAQMYHHIVAKSLFLSKRGRPDIQTAVAFLSTRVKSPDEDDYKKLCVA
;
A
#
# COMPACT_ATOMS: atom_id res chain seq x y z
N MET A 1 -5.25 -2.82 -14.96
CA MET A 1 -5.60 -4.26 -14.87
C MET A 1 -5.93 -4.77 -16.26
N LYS A 2 -5.18 -5.76 -16.76
CA LYS A 2 -5.44 -6.43 -18.04
C LYS A 2 -5.89 -7.87 -17.74
N LEU A 3 -6.91 -8.32 -18.46
CA LEU A 3 -7.46 -9.67 -18.35
C LEU A 3 -7.17 -10.42 -19.65
N ASP A 4 -6.45 -11.53 -19.54
CA ASP A 4 -6.10 -12.40 -20.65
C ASP A 4 -6.88 -13.72 -20.54
N TYR A 5 -7.65 -14.03 -21.60
CA TYR A 5 -8.51 -15.20 -21.78
C TYR A 5 -8.07 -16.05 -22.97
N THR A 6 -6.82 -15.89 -23.43
CA THR A 6 -6.27 -16.62 -24.60
C THR A 6 -6.22 -18.14 -24.40
N GLU A 7 -6.27 -18.59 -23.15
CA GLU A 7 -6.26 -20.00 -22.76
C GLU A 7 -7.63 -20.41 -22.22
N GLU A 8 -8.25 -21.40 -22.87
CA GLU A 8 -9.57 -21.89 -22.49
C GLU A 8 -9.60 -22.37 -21.04
N GLY A 9 -10.64 -21.98 -20.30
CA GLY A 9 -10.80 -22.31 -18.89
C GLY A 9 -9.92 -21.51 -17.90
N HIS A 10 -9.08 -20.60 -18.39
CA HIS A 10 -8.18 -19.80 -17.55
C HIS A 10 -8.45 -18.30 -17.68
N VAL A 11 -8.15 -17.58 -16.60
CA VAL A 11 -8.06 -16.12 -16.61
C VAL A 11 -6.70 -15.71 -16.03
N LYS A 12 -5.91 -14.97 -16.82
CA LYS A 12 -4.63 -14.41 -16.39
C LYS A 12 -4.86 -12.93 -16.06
N ILE A 13 -4.58 -12.56 -14.82
CA ILE A 13 -4.74 -11.19 -14.33
C ILE A 13 -3.36 -10.53 -14.34
N ASP A 14 -3.17 -9.53 -15.20
CA ASP A 14 -1.96 -8.72 -15.24
C ASP A 14 -2.20 -7.34 -14.60
N MET A 15 -1.38 -7.05 -13.59
CA MET A 15 -1.46 -5.82 -12.78
C MET A 15 -0.22 -4.94 -12.93
N ARG A 16 0.74 -5.25 -13.83
CA ARG A 16 2.02 -4.54 -13.92
C ARG A 16 1.86 -3.04 -14.19
N ASP A 17 1.07 -2.66 -15.20
CA ASP A 17 0.76 -1.24 -15.47
C ASP A 17 0.17 -0.52 -14.24
N TYR A 18 -0.62 -1.24 -13.42
CA TYR A 18 -1.22 -0.66 -12.22
C TYR A 18 -0.20 -0.48 -11.09
N VAL A 19 0.80 -1.37 -11.01
CA VAL A 19 1.93 -1.19 -10.09
C VAL A 19 2.74 0.03 -10.50
N GLU A 20 3.05 0.18 -11.79
CA GLU A 20 3.77 1.35 -12.32
C GLU A 20 3.02 2.65 -12.02
N GLU A 21 1.69 2.67 -12.15
CA GLU A 21 0.85 3.82 -11.79
C GLU A 21 0.93 4.17 -10.31
N ILE A 22 0.87 3.18 -9.40
CA ILE A 22 1.03 3.42 -7.95
C ILE A 22 2.41 4.00 -7.65
N LEU A 23 3.46 3.42 -8.26
CA LEU A 23 4.84 3.87 -8.05
C LEU A 23 5.09 5.28 -8.58
N ALA A 24 4.45 5.65 -9.70
CA ALA A 24 4.57 6.99 -10.27
C ALA A 24 3.88 8.08 -9.43
N GLU A 25 2.88 7.71 -8.62
CA GLU A 25 2.19 8.61 -7.69
C GLU A 25 2.82 8.64 -6.29
N ALA A 26 3.71 7.69 -5.98
CA ALA A 26 4.40 7.64 -4.70
C ALA A 26 5.41 8.80 -4.60
N PRO A 27 5.50 9.48 -3.46
CA PRO A 27 6.47 10.56 -3.28
C PRO A 27 7.91 10.03 -3.23
N ASP A 28 8.87 10.89 -3.60
CA ASP A 28 10.29 10.52 -3.76
C ASP A 28 10.94 9.94 -2.48
N ASP A 29 10.44 10.35 -1.31
CA ASP A 29 10.91 9.88 0.00
C ASP A 29 10.42 8.45 0.35
N MET A 30 9.58 7.84 -0.49
CA MET A 30 9.21 6.43 -0.43
C MET A 30 10.06 5.55 -1.36
N SER A 31 11.04 6.13 -2.06
CA SER A 31 11.93 5.34 -2.92
C SER A 31 12.82 4.40 -2.09
N GLY A 32 12.98 3.17 -2.56
CA GLY A 32 13.82 2.18 -1.90
C GLY A 32 13.43 0.74 -2.24
N GLU A 33 14.16 -0.18 -1.62
CA GLU A 33 13.89 -1.62 -1.72
C GLU A 33 13.78 -2.20 -0.31
N SER A 34 12.84 -3.13 -0.13
CA SER A 34 12.67 -3.88 1.11
C SER A 34 12.63 -5.37 0.80
N ALA A 35 13.32 -6.18 1.60
CA ALA A 35 13.27 -7.63 1.48
C ALA A 35 11.92 -8.22 1.88
N THR A 36 11.12 -7.49 2.67
CA THR A 36 9.82 -7.94 3.19
C THR A 36 8.77 -6.84 3.09
N PRO A 37 7.51 -7.15 2.71
CA PRO A 37 6.43 -6.16 2.60
C PRO A 37 5.98 -5.50 3.92
N ALA A 38 6.54 -5.89 5.06
CA ALA A 38 6.17 -5.34 6.35
C ALA A 38 7.36 -5.38 7.30
N ALA A 39 7.60 -4.27 8.00
CA ALA A 39 8.57 -4.25 9.09
C ALA A 39 8.02 -4.97 10.34
N ALA A 40 8.93 -5.42 11.22
CA ALA A 40 8.57 -6.08 12.49
C ALA A 40 7.68 -5.22 13.41
N HIS A 41 7.69 -3.90 13.22
CA HIS A 41 6.90 -2.94 13.98
C HIS A 41 5.58 -2.54 13.30
N LEU A 42 5.13 -3.25 12.25
CA LEU A 42 3.87 -2.95 11.54
C LEU A 42 2.70 -2.70 12.50
N PHE A 43 2.51 -3.57 13.48
CA PHE A 43 1.40 -3.52 14.43
C PHE A 43 1.64 -2.62 15.65
N GLN A 44 2.80 -1.98 15.78
CA GLN A 44 3.09 -1.10 16.91
C GLN A 44 2.43 0.26 16.68
N VAL A 45 1.57 0.72 17.59
CA VAL A 45 0.84 1.99 17.45
C VAL A 45 1.18 2.93 18.60
N ASN A 46 1.58 4.15 18.27
CA ASN A 46 1.73 5.23 19.26
C ASN A 46 0.34 5.75 19.67
N ASN A 47 -0.13 5.31 20.84
CA ASN A 47 -1.41 5.75 21.42
C ASN A 47 -1.25 6.90 22.43
N VAL A 48 -0.02 7.33 22.72
CA VAL A 48 0.25 8.31 23.79
C VAL A 48 0.19 9.72 23.23
N ASP A 49 0.95 9.98 22.16
CA ASP A 49 1.01 11.29 21.52
C ASP A 49 1.32 11.15 20.02
N PRO A 50 0.33 10.73 19.19
CA PRO A 50 0.52 10.54 17.76
C PRO A 50 0.53 11.88 17.02
N VAL A 51 1.62 12.15 16.30
CA VAL A 51 1.69 13.29 15.38
C VAL A 51 0.90 12.96 14.12
N LYS A 52 -0.25 13.62 13.94
CA LYS A 52 -1.14 13.39 12.78
C LYS A 52 -0.56 13.97 11.51
N LEU A 53 -0.77 13.27 10.39
CA LEU A 53 -0.44 13.81 9.08
C LEU A 53 -1.30 15.03 8.78
N HIS A 54 -0.71 16.01 8.10
CA HIS A 54 -1.45 17.13 7.53
C HIS A 54 -2.33 16.64 6.37
N GLU A 55 -3.35 17.41 6.01
CA GLU A 55 -4.45 16.96 5.14
C GLU A 55 -3.98 16.39 3.80
N SER A 56 -3.09 17.07 3.07
CA SER A 56 -2.62 16.60 1.77
C SER A 56 -1.87 15.27 1.86
N LEU A 57 -1.06 15.07 2.90
CA LEU A 57 -0.34 13.81 3.10
C LEU A 57 -1.27 12.69 3.56
N ALA A 58 -2.28 12.99 4.37
CA ALA A 58 -3.32 12.05 4.74
C ALA A 58 -4.16 11.59 3.53
N GLN A 59 -4.49 12.51 2.62
CA GLN A 59 -5.20 12.18 1.38
C GLN A 59 -4.35 11.29 0.46
N MET A 60 -3.06 11.62 0.32
CA MET A 60 -2.10 10.80 -0.43
C MET A 60 -1.99 9.39 0.18
N TYR A 61 -1.80 9.30 1.50
CA TYR A 61 -1.77 8.03 2.22
C TYR A 61 -3.04 7.19 1.95
N HIS A 62 -4.22 7.79 2.04
CA HIS A 62 -5.48 7.11 1.76
C HIS A 62 -5.52 6.56 0.32
N HIS A 63 -5.08 7.36 -0.65
CA HIS A 63 -5.08 6.99 -2.07
C HIS A 63 -4.14 5.81 -2.35
N ILE A 64 -2.88 5.88 -1.90
CA ILE A 64 -1.91 4.80 -2.09
C ILE A 64 -2.37 3.52 -1.38
N VAL A 65 -2.85 3.61 -0.14
CA VAL A 65 -3.34 2.43 0.60
C VAL A 65 -4.54 1.79 -0.09
N ALA A 66 -5.48 2.59 -0.61
CA ALA A 66 -6.64 2.08 -1.34
C ALA A 66 -6.24 1.37 -2.65
N LYS A 67 -5.30 1.94 -3.41
CA LYS A 67 -4.76 1.29 -4.62
C LYS A 67 -4.01 0.00 -4.28
N SER A 68 -3.18 0.04 -3.24
CA SER A 68 -2.46 -1.13 -2.74
C SER A 68 -3.40 -2.23 -2.27
N LEU A 69 -4.55 -1.87 -1.67
CA LEU A 69 -5.57 -2.84 -1.27
C LEU A 69 -6.16 -3.54 -2.49
N PHE A 70 -6.49 -2.79 -3.55
CA PHE A 70 -6.97 -3.35 -4.80
C PHE A 70 -5.95 -4.30 -5.45
N LEU A 71 -4.67 -3.90 -5.47
CA LEU A 71 -3.55 -4.68 -5.99
C LEU A 71 -3.35 -5.97 -5.18
N SER A 72 -3.42 -5.90 -3.85
CA SER A 72 -3.20 -7.05 -2.96
C SER A 72 -4.16 -8.21 -3.22
N LYS A 73 -5.39 -7.88 -3.63
CA LYS A 73 -6.44 -8.87 -3.92
C LYS A 73 -6.35 -9.48 -5.33
N ARG A 74 -5.48 -8.98 -6.20
CA ARG A 74 -5.47 -9.31 -7.64
C ARG A 74 -4.11 -9.73 -8.20
N GLY A 75 -3.03 -9.14 -7.72
CA GLY A 75 -1.69 -9.36 -8.30
C GLY A 75 -0.56 -9.45 -7.29
N ARG A 76 -0.71 -8.89 -6.07
CA ARG A 76 0.32 -8.91 -5.01
C ARG A 76 -0.23 -9.40 -3.67
N PRO A 77 -0.68 -10.66 -3.54
CA PRO A 77 -1.19 -11.16 -2.27
C PRO A 77 -0.16 -11.10 -1.13
N ASP A 78 1.13 -11.05 -1.45
CA ASP A 78 2.24 -10.93 -0.51
C ASP A 78 2.20 -9.64 0.33
N ILE A 79 1.71 -8.50 -0.20
CA ILE A 79 1.62 -7.23 0.55
C ILE A 79 0.35 -7.14 1.42
N GLN A 80 -0.54 -8.13 1.36
CA GLN A 80 -1.88 -8.03 1.93
C GLN A 80 -1.88 -7.78 3.45
N THR A 81 -0.94 -8.37 4.19
CA THR A 81 -0.85 -8.18 5.65
C THR A 81 -0.57 -6.73 6.02
N ALA A 82 0.41 -6.10 5.34
CA ALA A 82 0.76 -4.70 5.56
C ALA A 82 -0.40 -3.78 5.21
N VAL A 83 -0.94 -3.94 4.00
CA VAL A 83 -2.03 -3.11 3.50
C VAL A 83 -3.31 -3.24 4.32
N ALA A 84 -3.62 -4.44 4.83
CA ALA A 84 -4.77 -4.65 5.70
C ALA A 84 -4.65 -3.84 7.00
N PHE A 85 -3.47 -3.83 7.63
CA PHE A 85 -3.22 -2.98 8.80
C PHE A 85 -3.33 -1.50 8.43
N LEU A 86 -2.63 -1.05 7.38
CA LEU A 86 -2.58 0.34 6.96
C LEU A 86 -3.98 0.88 6.58
N SER A 87 -4.84 0.02 6.03
CA SER A 87 -6.25 0.33 5.71
C SER A 87 -7.07 0.70 6.95
N THR A 88 -6.72 0.20 8.14
CA THR A 88 -7.41 0.57 9.39
C THR A 88 -7.07 1.99 9.85
N ARG A 89 -6.00 2.59 9.31
CA ARG A 89 -5.45 3.89 9.75
C ARG A 89 -5.87 5.06 8.88
N VAL A 90 -6.47 4.81 7.71
CA VAL A 90 -6.75 5.82 6.66
C VAL A 90 -7.63 6.99 7.10
N LYS A 91 -8.42 6.85 8.16
CA LYS A 91 -9.31 7.92 8.67
C LYS A 91 -8.54 9.04 9.38
N SER A 92 -7.42 8.72 10.05
CA SER A 92 -6.61 9.69 10.79
C SER A 92 -5.18 9.15 10.94
N PRO A 93 -4.44 9.03 9.83
CA PRO A 93 -3.09 8.49 9.84
C PRO A 93 -2.13 9.42 10.60
N ASP A 94 -1.11 8.82 11.19
CA ASP A 94 0.01 9.52 11.84
C ASP A 94 1.33 9.30 11.11
N GLU A 95 2.39 9.98 11.55
CA GLU A 95 3.73 9.85 10.97
C GLU A 95 4.29 8.42 11.02
N ASP A 96 3.89 7.61 12.00
CA ASP A 96 4.34 6.22 12.10
C ASP A 96 3.63 5.35 11.07
N ASP A 97 2.33 5.59 10.82
CA ASP A 97 1.59 4.95 9.74
C ASP A 97 2.21 5.28 8.37
N TYR A 98 2.61 6.53 8.15
CA TYR A 98 3.32 6.95 6.95
C TYR A 98 4.63 6.17 6.76
N LYS A 99 5.48 6.13 7.79
CA LYS A 99 6.76 5.39 7.75
C LYS A 99 6.56 3.90 7.46
N LYS A 100 5.49 3.29 7.98
CA LYS A 100 5.17 1.88 7.69
C LYS A 100 4.76 1.66 6.25
N LEU A 101 4.08 2.63 5.63
CA LEU A 101 3.75 2.58 4.20
C LEU A 101 5.01 2.63 3.33
N CYS A 102 6.02 3.42 3.70
CA CYS A 102 7.29 3.50 2.97
C CYS A 102 8.08 2.18 2.90
N VAL A 103 7.80 1.23 3.81
CA VAL A 103 8.48 -0.08 3.87
C VAL A 103 7.65 -1.19 3.21
N ALA A 104 6.39 -0.89 2.84
CA ALA A 104 5.40 -1.86 2.39
C ALA A 104 5.38 -2.08 0.86
#